data_AF-A0A2X1PN17-F1
#
_entry.id   AF-A0A2X1PN17-F1
#
_cell.length_a   1.000
_cell.length_b   1.000
_cell.length_c   1.000
_cell.angle_alpha   90.00
_cell.angle_beta   90.00
_cell.angle_gamma   90.00
#
_symmetry.space_group_name_H-M   'P 1'
#
loop_
_entity.id
_entity.type
_entity.pdbx_description
1 polymer ?
#
loop_
_entity_poly.entity_id
_entity_poly.type
_entity_poly.pdbx_seq_one_letter_code
_entity_poly.pdbx_strand_id
1 'polypeptide(L)' 'MFIVDSHCHLDALDYENLHKNISDVVEKARARDVKHLLAIGVTLSRFEQAYDSLREF' A
#
# COMPACT_ATOMS: atom_id res chain seq x y z
N MET A 1 -2.22 -17.19 -9.78
CA MET A 1 -3.02 -16.24 -10.58
C MET A 1 -2.22 -14.94 -10.74
N PHE A 2 -2.56 -14.01 -11.65
CA PHE A 2 -1.87 -12.71 -11.73
C PHE A 2 -2.87 -11.61 -11.37
N ILE A 3 -2.75 -11.07 -10.15
CA ILE A 3 -3.69 -10.06 -9.63
C ILE A 3 -2.94 -8.74 -9.48
N VAL A 4 -3.60 -7.65 -9.89
CA VAL A 4 -3.15 -6.28 -9.68
C VAL A 4 -4.21 -5.58 -8.87
N ASP A 5 -3.84 -5.03 -7.72
CA ASP A 5 -4.67 -4.05 -7.04
C ASP A 5 -4.44 -2.71 -7.74
N SER A 6 -5.31 -2.41 -8.71
CA SER A 6 -5.17 -1.23 -9.57
C SER A 6 -5.52 0.08 -8.85
N HIS A 7 -6.01 0.05 -7.60
CA HIS A 7 -6.41 1.26 -6.88
C HIS A 7 -6.55 1.00 -5.38
N CYS A 8 -5.58 1.46 -4.58
CA CYS A 8 -5.63 1.33 -3.12
C CYS A 8 -5.13 2.59 -2.40
N HIS A 9 -5.67 2.85 -1.21
CA HIS A 9 -5.22 3.93 -0.32
C HIS A 9 -4.36 3.36 0.80
N LEU A 10 -3.09 3.11 0.51
CA LEU A 10 -2.14 2.59 1.51
C LEU A 10 -1.92 3.56 2.68
N ASP A 11 -2.22 4.86 2.50
CA ASP A 11 -2.17 5.89 3.53
C ASP A 11 -3.36 5.84 4.51
N ALA A 12 -4.41 5.08 4.21
CA ALA A 12 -5.68 5.09 4.94
C ALA A 12 -6.11 3.72 5.51
N LEU A 13 -5.19 2.76 5.57
CA LEU A 13 -5.43 1.45 6.20
C LEU A 13 -5.33 1.53 7.74
N ASP A 14 -5.92 0.57 8.43
CA ASP A 14 -5.82 0.46 9.88
C ASP A 14 -4.45 -0.10 10.30
N TYR A 15 -3.53 0.81 10.61
CA TYR A 15 -2.19 0.50 11.13
C TYR A 15 -2.11 0.37 12.65
N GLU A 16 -3.24 0.54 13.36
CA GLU A 16 -3.29 0.40 14.81
C GLU A 16 -3.64 -1.04 15.21
N ASN A 17 -4.58 -1.66 14.48
CA ASN A 17 -5.11 -2.98 14.83
C ASN A 17 -4.83 -4.07 13.79
N LEU A 18 -4.74 -3.72 12.50
CA LEU A 18 -4.68 -4.73 11.43
C LEU A 18 -3.30 -4.87 10.80
N HIS A 19 -2.59 -3.76 10.60
CA HIS A 19 -1.32 -3.73 9.88
C HIS A 19 -0.20 -3.10 10.71
N LYS A 20 1.02 -3.62 10.60
CA LYS A 20 2.17 -3.02 11.30
C LYS A 20 2.77 -1.83 10.56
N ASN A 21 2.81 -1.92 9.23
CA ASN A 21 3.35 -0.93 8.30
C ASN A 21 3.01 -1.34 6.85
N ILE A 22 3.42 -0.54 5.87
CA ILE A 22 3.18 -0.83 4.44
C ILE A 22 3.80 -2.16 4.01
N SER A 23 4.99 -2.52 4.51
CA SER A 23 5.61 -3.81 4.18
C SER A 23 4.72 -4.99 4.59
N ASP A 24 4.11 -4.95 5.78
CA ASP A 24 3.16 -5.97 6.22
C ASP A 24 1.91 -6.04 5.32
N VAL A 25 1.42 -4.91 4.80
CA VAL A 25 0.33 -4.88 3.82
C VAL A 25 0.75 -5.59 2.52
N VAL A 26 1.92 -5.23 1.97
CA VAL A 26 2.45 -5.80 0.72
C VAL A 26 2.67 -7.31 0.86
N GLU A 27 3.22 -7.76 1.99
CA GLU A 27 3.42 -9.18 2.29
C GLU A 27 2.09 -9.96 2.35
N LYS A 28 1.08 -9.40 3.03
CA LYS A 28 -0.26 -9.99 3.09
C LYS A 28 -0.92 -10.05 1.70
N ALA A 29 -0.73 -9.04 0.86
CA ALA A 29 -1.25 -9.00 -0.50
C ALA A 29 -0.54 -10.05 -1.39
N ARG A 30 0.79 -10.14 -1.28
CA ARG A 30 1.60 -11.12 -2.01
C ARG A 30 1.23 -12.57 -1.67
N ALA A 31 0.94 -12.85 -0.40
CA ALA A 31 0.46 -14.16 0.06
C ALA A 31 -0.88 -14.57 -0.59
N ARG A 32 -1.59 -13.64 -1.22
CA ARG A 32 -2.86 -13.83 -1.94
C ARG A 32 -2.74 -13.61 -3.45
N ASP A 33 -1.55 -13.79 -4.01
CA ASP A 33 -1.24 -13.64 -5.44
C ASP A 33 -1.39 -12.21 -6.02
N VAL A 34 -1.50 -11.18 -5.18
CA VAL A 34 -1.43 -9.77 -5.64
C VAL A 34 0.02 -9.42 -5.91
N LYS A 35 0.34 -9.11 -7.17
CA LYS A 35 1.72 -8.88 -7.65
C LYS A 35 2.09 -7.42 -7.80
N HIS A 36 1.09 -6.56 -8.04
CA HIS A 36 1.28 -5.12 -8.19
C HIS A 36 0.15 -4.39 -7.46
N LEU A 37 0.49 -3.22 -6.91
CA LEU A 37 -0.43 -2.31 -6.26
C LEU A 37 -0.22 -0.89 -6.82
N LEU A 38 -1.31 -0.17 -7.06
CA LEU A 38 -1.27 1.26 -7.36
C LEU A 38 -1.79 2.03 -6.15
N ALA A 39 -0.88 2.71 -5.45
CA ALA A 39 -1.21 3.53 -4.28
C ALA A 39 -1.69 4.92 -4.71
N ILE A 40 -2.83 5.36 -4.17
CA ILE A 40 -3.49 6.61 -4.55
C ILE A 40 -3.38 7.65 -3.44
N GLY A 41 -2.77 8.79 -3.75
CA GLY A 41 -2.83 9.99 -2.93
C GLY A 41 -3.94 10.94 -3.40
N VAL A 42 -4.75 11.44 -2.46
CA VAL A 42 -5.88 12.36 -2.76
C VAL A 42 -5.52 13.84 -2.62
N THR A 43 -4.36 14.14 -2.03
CA THR A 43 -3.79 15.49 -1.93
C THR A 43 -2.28 15.42 -2.15
N LEU A 44 -1.67 16.55 -2.52
CA LEU A 44 -0.20 16.65 -2.64
C LEU A 44 0.50 16.32 -1.32
N SER A 45 -0.02 16.83 -0.20
CA SER A 45 0.55 16.57 1.13
C SER A 45 0.51 15.09 1.53
N ARG A 46 -0.55 14.36 1.19
CA ARG A 46 -0.64 12.91 1.44
C ARG A 46 0.31 12.13 0.56
N PHE A 47 0.45 12.54 -0.70
CA PHE A 47 1.45 11.96 -1.59
C PHE A 47 2.86 12.12 -1.01
N GLU A 48 3.25 13.34 -0.62
CA GLU A 48 4.56 13.63 -0.06
C GLU A 48 4.85 12.81 1.22
N GLN A 49 3.86 12.65 2.09
CA GLN A 49 3.99 11.84 3.30
C GLN A 49 4.18 10.34 3.01
N ALA A 50 3.47 9.79 2.02
CA ALA A 50 3.55 8.38 1.67
C ALA A 50 4.78 8.05 0.81
N TYR A 51 5.27 9.01 0.01
CA TYR A 51 6.29 8.79 -1.01
C TYR A 51 7.57 8.16 -0.46
N ASP A 52 8.07 8.66 0.68
CA ASP A 52 9.30 8.16 1.29
C ASP A 52 9.21 6.69 1.72
N SER A 53 8.02 6.22 2.09
CA SER A 53 7.78 4.82 2.46
C SER A 53 7.50 3.92 1.25
N LEU A 54 6.98 4.49 0.16
CA LEU A 54 6.63 3.74 -1.05
C LEU A 54 7.79 3.58 -2.02
N ARG A 55 8.77 4.49 -2.02
CA ARG A 55 9.94 4.42 -2.91
C ARG A 55 10.86 3.21 -2.67
N GLU A 56 10.66 2.48 -1.58
CA GLU A 56 11.44 1.29 -1.21
C GLU A 56 11.00 0.02 -1.95
N PHE A 57 9.86 0.07 -2.64
CA PHE A 57 9.27 -1.04 -3.40
C PHE A 57 9.47 -0.86 -4.90
#